data_AF-A0A2A4LKL6-F1
#
_entry.id   AF-A0A2A4LKL6-F1
#
_cell.length_a   1.000
_cell.length_b   1.000
_cell.length_c   1.000
_cell.angle_alpha   90.00
_cell.angle_beta   90.00
_cell.angle_gamma   90.00
#
_symmetry.space_group_name_H-M   'P 1'
#
loop_
_entity.id
_entity.type
_entity.pdbx_description
1 polymer ?
#
loop_
_entity_poly.entity_id
_entity_poly.type
_entity_poly.pdbx_seq_one_letter_code
_entity_poly.pdbx_strand_id
1 'polypeptide(L)'
;MLNQKKSAISRATQVCIAVANGDFEARILDITEKGQLGELMHSINLLVDRTDAYLRESKACMEYVARNQHFRLIAEKGMVGAFQSAAQSINTATYKAQQRHDSFCEMSDSLDTKLEDIVTNVSSTISALQTSSKEVSTASKSAQEQALRVASGAEEASSNMQNVAAAAEELTSSIGEINRQVVTSAGVAKQSVEKSQEISKDIKELAEASKQIGDVVSLISDITAQTNLLALNATIEAARAGEAGRGFAVVAQEVKTLAAQTANATVQITEQITTLQDSTGRAVIANEEISKTVAKISEVSISIAAAVEEQSTATQEIANNVEEAALGTVEISQGITSVNEATQVTESTASEVLQVSEMLVEQENNLVHLRQEVSDFIVEVKRVG
;
A
#
# COMPACT_ATOMS: atom_id res chain seq x y z
N MET A 1 19.01 -121.91 42.41
CA MET A 1 18.24 -120.64 42.47
C MET A 1 18.96 -119.49 43.17
N LEU A 2 19.78 -119.69 44.23
CA LEU A 2 20.45 -118.57 44.93
C LEU A 2 21.54 -117.84 44.11
N ASN A 3 22.32 -118.55 43.27
CA ASN A 3 23.41 -117.95 42.48
C ASN A 3 22.94 -117.11 41.28
N GLN A 4 21.83 -117.50 40.62
CA GLN A 4 21.24 -116.70 39.53
C GLN A 4 20.69 -115.37 40.03
N LYS A 5 20.05 -115.36 41.22
CA LYS A 5 19.56 -114.12 41.85
C LYS A 5 20.70 -113.16 42.23
N LYS A 6 21.85 -113.66 42.71
CA LYS A 6 23.04 -112.83 42.99
C LYS A 6 23.64 -112.18 41.73
N SER A 7 23.71 -112.93 40.62
CA SER A 7 24.24 -112.42 39.34
C SER A 7 23.34 -111.31 38.74
N ALA A 8 22.02 -111.52 38.76
CA ALA A 8 21.04 -110.53 38.30
C ALA A 8 21.09 -109.21 39.08
N ILE A 9 21.19 -109.29 40.41
CA ILE A 9 21.35 -108.11 41.27
C ILE A 9 22.66 -107.39 40.96
N SER A 10 23.76 -108.12 40.75
CA SER A 10 25.04 -107.51 40.37
C SER A 10 24.96 -106.74 39.04
N ARG A 11 24.27 -107.29 38.03
CA ARG A 11 24.05 -106.61 36.73
C ARG A 11 23.21 -105.33 36.89
N ALA A 12 22.14 -105.40 37.66
CA ALA A 12 21.30 -104.24 37.97
C ALA A 12 22.08 -103.15 38.70
N THR A 13 22.87 -103.52 39.72
CA THR A 13 23.74 -102.60 40.46
C THR A 13 24.78 -101.94 39.55
N GLN A 14 25.39 -102.69 38.63
CA GLN A 14 26.38 -102.14 37.70
C GLN A 14 25.79 -101.07 36.78
N VAL A 15 24.58 -101.30 36.24
CA VAL A 15 23.89 -100.29 35.41
C VAL A 15 23.48 -99.08 36.25
N CYS A 16 22.97 -99.27 37.47
CA CYS A 16 22.68 -98.15 38.37
C CYS A 16 23.93 -97.31 38.70
N ILE A 17 25.11 -97.95 38.89
CA ILE A 17 26.38 -97.23 39.11
C ILE A 17 26.81 -96.48 37.84
N ALA A 18 26.71 -97.09 36.66
CA ALA A 18 27.05 -96.44 35.39
C ALA A 18 26.19 -95.20 35.15
N VAL A 19 24.88 -95.33 35.35
CA VAL A 19 23.90 -94.24 35.23
C VAL A 19 24.15 -93.15 36.29
N ALA A 20 24.49 -93.52 37.53
CA ALA A 20 24.87 -92.57 38.56
C ALA A 20 26.16 -91.79 38.23
N ASN A 21 27.05 -92.37 37.42
CA ASN A 21 28.24 -91.71 36.89
C ASN A 21 27.98 -90.93 35.58
N GLY A 22 26.73 -90.88 35.11
CA GLY A 22 26.33 -90.12 33.91
C GLY A 22 26.29 -90.91 32.61
N ASP A 23 26.54 -92.23 32.62
CA ASP A 23 26.36 -93.09 31.44
C ASP A 23 24.90 -93.57 31.35
N PHE A 24 24.09 -92.80 30.63
CA PHE A 24 22.69 -93.11 30.36
C PHE A 24 22.49 -94.01 29.13
N GLU A 25 23.55 -94.52 28.50
CA GLU A 25 23.49 -95.54 27.43
C GLU A 25 23.55 -96.96 28.01
N ALA A 26 24.03 -97.12 29.25
CA ALA A 26 24.07 -98.40 29.95
C ALA A 26 22.69 -99.06 30.06
N ARG A 27 22.58 -100.34 29.69
CA ARG A 27 21.35 -101.13 29.77
C ARG A 27 21.59 -102.49 30.39
N ILE A 28 20.57 -103.00 31.08
CA ILE A 28 20.53 -104.39 31.51
C ILE A 28 20.09 -105.21 30.30
N LEU A 29 21.04 -105.93 29.69
CA LEU A 29 20.83 -106.80 28.54
C LEU A 29 20.48 -108.23 28.99
N ASP A 30 19.76 -108.97 28.13
CA ASP A 30 19.42 -110.38 28.35
C ASP A 30 18.76 -110.66 29.72
N ILE A 31 17.61 -110.01 29.94
CA ILE A 31 16.76 -110.23 31.11
C ILE A 31 16.02 -111.56 30.91
N THR A 32 16.44 -112.60 31.63
CA THR A 32 15.86 -113.95 31.57
C THR A 32 15.13 -114.33 32.86
N GLU A 33 15.28 -113.49 33.88
CA GLU A 33 14.68 -113.58 35.20
C GLU A 33 13.17 -113.29 35.14
N LYS A 34 12.35 -114.14 35.78
CA LYS A 34 10.89 -113.98 35.85
C LYS A 34 10.43 -113.59 37.26
N GLY A 35 9.29 -112.91 37.38
CA GLY A 35 8.76 -112.37 38.64
C GLY A 35 9.41 -111.03 39.03
N GLN A 36 9.37 -110.69 40.32
CA GLN A 36 9.77 -109.37 40.85
C GLN A 36 11.19 -108.90 40.43
N LEU A 37 12.12 -109.83 40.19
CA LEU A 37 13.50 -109.50 39.81
C LEU A 37 13.62 -109.07 38.33
N GLY A 38 12.87 -109.70 37.43
CA GLY A 38 12.78 -109.27 36.03
C GLY A 38 12.03 -107.95 35.89
N GLU A 39 10.96 -107.77 36.66
CA GLU A 39 10.21 -106.51 36.75
C GLU A 39 11.09 -105.35 37.26
N LEU A 40 11.94 -105.60 38.26
CA LEU A 40 12.93 -104.63 38.73
C LEU A 40 13.93 -104.24 37.62
N MET A 41 14.47 -105.21 36.88
CA MET A 41 15.44 -104.96 35.81
C MET A 41 14.81 -104.17 34.64
N HIS A 42 13.59 -104.52 34.24
CA HIS A 42 12.83 -103.74 33.26
C HIS A 42 12.49 -102.33 33.76
N SER A 43 12.15 -102.18 35.05
CA SER A 43 11.87 -100.88 35.66
C SER A 43 13.12 -100.00 35.75
N ILE A 44 14.30 -100.58 35.99
CA ILE A 44 15.59 -99.86 35.94
C ILE A 44 15.84 -99.38 34.52
N ASN A 45 15.74 -100.25 33.49
CA ASN A 45 15.91 -99.81 32.10
C ASN A 45 14.91 -98.70 31.72
N LEU A 46 13.64 -98.81 32.12
CA LEU A 46 12.63 -97.77 31.88
C LEU A 46 12.96 -96.45 32.58
N LEU A 47 13.53 -96.49 33.79
CA LEU A 47 14.00 -95.30 34.50
C LEU A 47 15.17 -94.65 33.75
N VAL A 48 16.12 -95.45 33.26
CA VAL A 48 17.24 -94.97 32.46
C VAL A 48 16.76 -94.36 31.14
N ASP A 49 15.86 -95.03 30.41
CA ASP A 49 15.30 -94.54 29.14
C ASP A 49 14.58 -93.19 29.31
N ARG A 50 13.79 -93.04 30.38
CA ARG A 50 13.10 -91.76 30.68
C ARG A 50 14.08 -90.67 31.07
N THR A 51 15.11 -91.00 31.84
CA THR A 51 16.12 -90.03 32.25
C THR A 51 17.00 -89.61 31.07
N ASP A 52 17.41 -90.54 30.21
CA ASP A 52 18.15 -90.27 28.96
C ASP A 52 17.34 -89.39 28.02
N ALA A 53 16.07 -89.75 27.76
CA ALA A 53 15.20 -88.97 26.89
C ALA A 53 15.02 -87.53 27.39
N TYR A 54 14.82 -87.35 28.71
CA TYR A 54 14.71 -86.03 29.31
C TYR A 54 16.01 -85.23 29.19
N LEU A 55 17.16 -85.83 29.52
CA LEU A 55 18.46 -85.16 29.45
C LEU A 55 18.83 -84.78 28.02
N ARG A 56 18.60 -85.68 27.05
CA ARG A 56 18.88 -85.44 25.64
C ARG A 56 18.03 -84.31 25.06
N GLU A 57 16.72 -84.34 25.31
CA GLU A 57 15.81 -83.30 24.82
C GLU A 57 16.04 -81.97 25.53
N SER A 58 16.28 -81.98 26.85
CA SER A 58 16.60 -80.76 27.61
C SER A 58 17.92 -80.15 27.15
N LYS A 59 18.96 -80.95 26.93
CA LYS A 59 20.24 -80.50 26.38
C LYS A 59 20.05 -79.87 25.01
N ALA A 60 19.36 -80.54 24.09
CA ALA A 60 19.10 -80.01 22.75
C ALA A 60 18.33 -78.68 22.83
N CYS A 61 17.25 -78.61 23.60
CA CYS A 61 16.49 -77.38 23.80
C CYS A 61 17.39 -76.25 24.35
N MET A 62 18.19 -76.52 25.39
CA MET A 62 19.09 -75.53 25.98
C MET A 62 20.24 -75.11 25.06
N GLU A 63 20.74 -75.97 24.18
CA GLU A 63 21.75 -75.60 23.17
C GLU A 63 21.21 -74.61 22.15
N TYR A 64 19.95 -74.77 21.73
CA TYR A 64 19.28 -73.81 20.86
C TYR A 64 18.98 -72.50 21.60
N VAL A 65 18.47 -72.57 22.84
CA VAL A 65 18.24 -71.38 23.69
C VAL A 65 19.54 -70.61 23.94
N ALA A 66 20.67 -71.30 24.14
CA ALA A 66 21.99 -70.67 24.32
C ALA A 66 22.52 -69.96 23.07
N ARG A 67 21.91 -70.20 21.90
CA ARG A 67 22.19 -69.52 20.63
C ARG A 67 21.09 -68.51 20.27
N ASN A 68 20.25 -68.12 21.24
CA ASN A 68 19.06 -67.27 21.05
C ASN A 68 18.08 -67.80 20.00
N GLN A 69 18.01 -69.13 19.86
CA GLN A 69 17.08 -69.82 18.97
C GLN A 69 16.04 -70.56 19.82
N HIS A 70 14.81 -70.07 19.89
CA HIS A 70 13.81 -70.64 20.81
C HIS A 70 12.78 -71.57 20.12
N PHE A 71 13.04 -72.00 18.87
CA PHE A 71 12.11 -72.85 18.12
C PHE A 71 12.14 -74.33 18.54
N ARG A 72 13.19 -74.80 19.23
CA ARG A 72 13.31 -76.21 19.68
C ARG A 72 12.74 -76.37 21.08
N LEU A 73 11.63 -77.09 21.17
CA LEU A 73 10.98 -77.46 22.44
C LEU A 73 11.27 -78.93 22.81
N ILE A 74 11.21 -79.23 24.11
CA ILE A 74 11.28 -80.61 24.62
C ILE A 74 10.00 -81.34 24.23
N ALA A 75 10.13 -82.52 23.63
CA ALA A 75 9.00 -83.38 23.34
C ALA A 75 8.35 -83.90 24.63
N GLU A 76 7.11 -83.49 24.91
CA GLU A 76 6.38 -83.91 26.12
C GLU A 76 5.86 -85.36 26.04
N LYS A 77 5.74 -85.90 24.82
CA LYS A 77 5.20 -87.24 24.58
C LYS A 77 6.14 -88.32 25.15
N GLY A 78 5.67 -89.03 26.17
CA GLY A 78 6.43 -90.10 26.86
C GLY A 78 7.08 -89.65 28.17
N MET A 79 7.06 -88.36 28.49
CA MET A 79 7.44 -87.82 29.79
C MET A 79 6.29 -88.00 30.79
N VAL A 80 6.61 -88.35 32.04
CA VAL A 80 5.60 -88.53 33.09
C VAL A 80 6.08 -87.95 34.41
N GLY A 81 5.14 -87.51 35.26
CA GLY A 81 5.44 -87.01 36.60
C GLY A 81 6.42 -85.83 36.58
N ALA A 82 7.49 -85.92 37.37
CA ALA A 82 8.49 -84.86 37.50
C ALA A 82 9.18 -84.50 36.16
N PHE A 83 9.44 -85.49 35.28
CA PHE A 83 10.05 -85.24 33.97
C PHE A 83 9.15 -84.40 33.07
N GLN A 84 7.83 -84.67 33.09
CA GLN A 84 6.85 -83.91 32.31
C GLN A 84 6.74 -82.46 32.83
N SER A 85 6.66 -82.29 34.16
CA SER A 85 6.58 -80.95 34.77
C SER A 85 7.84 -80.12 34.49
N ALA A 86 9.03 -80.74 34.54
CA ALA A 86 10.28 -80.08 34.22
C ALA A 86 10.38 -79.72 32.71
N ALA A 87 9.96 -80.63 31.82
CA ALA A 87 9.89 -80.36 30.38
C ALA A 87 8.96 -79.19 30.05
N GLN A 88 7.77 -79.15 30.66
CA GLN A 88 6.82 -78.05 30.52
C GLN A 88 7.36 -76.72 31.06
N SER A 89 8.09 -76.77 32.17
CA SER A 89 8.74 -75.58 32.75
C SER A 89 9.80 -75.01 31.80
N ILE A 90 10.63 -75.87 31.20
CA ILE A 90 11.62 -75.47 30.19
C ILE A 90 10.91 -74.92 28.94
N ASN A 91 9.91 -75.61 28.40
CA ASN A 91 9.16 -75.12 27.23
C ASN A 91 8.52 -73.75 27.50
N THR A 92 7.95 -73.55 28.68
CA THR A 92 7.37 -72.27 29.10
C THR A 92 8.45 -71.18 29.21
N ALA A 93 9.62 -71.51 29.77
CA ALA A 93 10.74 -70.57 29.85
C ALA A 93 11.25 -70.19 28.45
N THR A 94 11.39 -71.17 27.55
CA THR A 94 11.79 -70.97 26.14
C THR A 94 10.80 -70.07 25.40
N TYR A 95 9.50 -70.29 25.56
CA TYR A 95 8.47 -69.43 24.96
C TYR A 95 8.51 -67.99 25.52
N LYS A 96 8.65 -67.83 26.84
CA LYS A 96 8.79 -66.51 27.47
C LYS A 96 10.07 -65.79 27.04
N ALA A 97 11.16 -66.51 26.80
CA ALA A 97 12.40 -65.96 26.27
C ALA A 97 12.22 -65.47 24.83
N GLN A 98 11.60 -66.27 23.96
CA GLN A 98 11.25 -65.88 22.59
C GLN A 98 10.37 -64.62 22.57
N GLN A 99 9.30 -64.60 23.37
CA GLN A 99 8.39 -63.45 23.41
C GLN A 99 9.10 -62.16 23.83
N ARG A 100 10.02 -62.25 24.81
CA ARG A 100 10.84 -61.10 25.22
C ARG A 100 11.78 -60.63 24.13
N HIS A 101 12.41 -61.57 23.42
CA HIS A 101 13.29 -61.26 22.30
C HIS A 101 12.52 -60.57 21.15
N ASP A 102 11.36 -61.11 20.77
CA ASP A 102 10.50 -60.53 19.72
C ASP A 102 10.01 -59.12 20.11
N SER A 103 9.48 -58.95 21.32
CA SER A 103 9.07 -57.63 21.82
C SER A 103 10.22 -56.63 21.88
N PHE A 104 11.44 -57.08 22.20
CA PHE A 104 12.62 -56.22 22.19
C PHE A 104 13.01 -55.80 20.76
N CYS A 105 12.95 -56.72 19.79
CA CYS A 105 13.20 -56.43 18.39
C CYS A 105 12.19 -55.42 17.83
N GLU A 106 10.88 -55.63 18.08
CA GLU A 106 9.83 -54.69 17.68
C GLU A 106 10.02 -53.29 18.31
N MET A 107 10.36 -53.23 19.60
CA MET A 107 10.61 -51.97 20.30
C MET A 107 11.87 -51.27 19.75
N SER A 108 12.90 -52.03 19.39
CA SER A 108 14.14 -51.51 18.83
C SER A 108 13.93 -50.93 17.44
N ASP A 109 13.20 -51.65 16.57
CA ASP A 109 12.88 -51.17 15.22
C ASP A 109 11.98 -49.92 15.29
N SER A 110 11.00 -49.91 16.22
CA SER A 110 10.17 -48.72 16.45
C SER A 110 10.98 -47.52 16.96
N LEU A 111 12.00 -47.75 17.80
CA LEU A 111 12.89 -46.69 18.30
C LEU A 111 13.73 -46.12 17.16
N ASP A 112 14.32 -46.96 16.32
CA ASP A 112 15.15 -46.56 15.18
C ASP A 112 14.35 -45.70 14.18
N THR A 113 13.13 -46.14 13.80
CA THR A 113 12.24 -45.35 12.93
C THR A 113 11.86 -44.01 13.55
N LYS A 114 11.53 -43.97 14.84
CA LYS A 114 11.19 -42.70 15.51
C LYS A 114 12.37 -41.73 15.55
N LEU A 115 13.59 -42.23 15.73
CA LEU A 115 14.79 -41.40 15.70
C LEU A 115 15.06 -40.86 14.28
N GLU A 116 14.85 -41.68 13.25
CA GLU A 116 14.94 -41.24 11.85
C GLU A 116 13.93 -40.13 11.53
N ASP A 117 12.68 -40.29 11.95
CA ASP A 117 11.63 -39.28 11.78
C ASP A 117 11.99 -37.96 12.50
N ILE A 118 12.52 -38.04 13.72
CA ILE A 118 12.95 -36.85 14.49
C ILE A 118 14.06 -36.11 13.74
N VAL A 119 15.11 -36.82 13.31
CA VAL A 119 16.25 -36.20 12.59
C VAL A 119 15.77 -35.53 11.30
N THR A 120 14.92 -36.20 10.52
CA THR A 120 14.38 -35.66 9.27
C THR A 120 13.51 -34.42 9.50
N ASN A 121 12.67 -34.44 10.54
CA ASN A 121 11.84 -33.29 10.91
C ASN A 121 12.66 -32.10 11.41
N VAL A 122 13.72 -32.35 12.19
CA VAL A 122 14.65 -31.30 12.65
C VAL A 122 15.37 -30.68 11.45
N SER A 123 15.93 -31.50 10.55
CA SER A 123 16.63 -31.05 9.34
C SER A 123 15.76 -30.16 8.43
N SER A 124 14.52 -30.59 8.19
CA SER A 124 13.57 -29.83 7.37
C SER A 124 13.13 -28.51 8.05
N THR A 125 12.97 -28.52 9.37
CA THR A 125 12.64 -27.30 10.14
C THR A 125 13.78 -26.29 10.10
N ILE A 126 15.03 -26.73 10.25
CA ILE A 126 16.22 -25.87 10.16
C ILE A 126 16.32 -25.25 8.76
N SER A 127 16.17 -26.06 7.71
CA SER A 127 16.19 -25.58 6.33
C SER A 127 15.11 -24.53 6.05
N ALA A 128 13.91 -24.73 6.61
CA ALA A 128 12.81 -23.78 6.51
C ALA A 128 13.12 -22.46 7.24
N LEU A 129 13.71 -22.50 8.43
CA LEU A 129 14.13 -21.32 9.19
C LEU A 129 15.21 -20.51 8.45
N GLN A 130 16.22 -21.18 7.88
CA GLN A 130 17.26 -20.51 7.09
C GLN A 130 16.67 -19.81 5.86
N THR A 131 15.77 -20.49 5.15
CA THR A 131 15.10 -19.93 3.97
C THR A 131 14.25 -18.72 4.36
N SER A 132 13.41 -18.85 5.39
CA SER A 132 12.54 -17.77 5.86
C SER A 132 13.34 -16.56 6.35
N SER A 133 14.43 -16.77 7.09
CA SER A 133 15.31 -15.67 7.54
C SER A 133 15.94 -14.91 6.37
N LYS A 134 16.35 -15.62 5.31
CA LYS A 134 16.92 -15.01 4.11
C LYS A 134 15.89 -14.22 3.31
N GLU A 135 14.66 -14.73 3.22
CA GLU A 135 13.54 -14.02 2.60
C GLU A 135 13.20 -12.74 3.37
N VAL A 136 13.12 -12.81 4.70
CA VAL A 136 12.88 -11.64 5.56
C VAL A 136 13.99 -10.60 5.43
N SER A 137 15.26 -11.01 5.40
CA SER A 137 16.39 -10.10 5.18
C SER A 137 16.30 -9.40 3.82
N THR A 138 15.98 -10.15 2.75
CA THR A 138 15.81 -9.60 1.40
C THR A 138 14.63 -8.61 1.34
N ALA A 139 13.51 -8.97 1.95
CA ALA A 139 12.32 -8.11 2.04
C ALA A 139 12.60 -6.83 2.84
N SER A 140 13.33 -6.93 3.96
CA SER A 140 13.71 -5.79 4.79
C SER A 140 14.61 -4.82 4.01
N LYS A 141 15.60 -5.33 3.28
CA LYS A 141 16.46 -4.49 2.42
C LYS A 141 15.67 -3.78 1.32
N SER A 142 14.76 -4.49 0.65
CA SER A 142 13.88 -3.89 -0.36
C SER A 142 12.98 -2.79 0.24
N ALA A 143 12.46 -3.02 1.44
CA ALA A 143 11.67 -2.03 2.16
C ALA A 143 12.49 -0.80 2.56
N GLN A 144 13.76 -0.96 2.97
CA GLN A 144 14.69 0.16 3.23
C GLN A 144 14.96 0.98 1.97
N GLU A 145 15.21 0.32 0.83
CA GLU A 145 15.40 1.01 -0.46
C GLU A 145 14.14 1.79 -0.89
N GLN A 146 12.96 1.20 -0.68
CA GLN A 146 11.68 1.88 -0.95
C GLN A 146 11.46 3.06 0.00
N ALA A 147 11.77 2.90 1.28
CA ALA A 147 11.71 3.96 2.28
C ALA A 147 12.57 5.16 1.87
N LEU A 148 13.82 4.93 1.44
CA LEU A 148 14.69 5.99 0.93
C LEU A 148 14.10 6.72 -0.29
N ARG A 149 13.50 5.99 -1.24
CA ARG A 149 12.81 6.61 -2.39
C ARG A 149 11.64 7.49 -1.96
N VAL A 150 10.83 7.02 -1.00
CA VAL A 150 9.69 7.79 -0.50
C VAL A 150 10.16 9.03 0.27
N ALA A 151 11.22 8.92 1.10
CA ALA A 151 11.81 10.07 1.77
C ALA A 151 12.26 11.15 0.78
N SER A 152 13.02 10.76 -0.25
CA SER A 152 13.45 11.69 -1.29
C SER A 152 12.27 12.34 -2.04
N GLY A 153 11.22 11.57 -2.34
CA GLY A 153 10.01 12.10 -2.96
C GLY A 153 9.24 13.06 -2.06
N ALA A 154 9.22 12.82 -0.74
CA ALA A 154 8.61 13.70 0.24
C ALA A 154 9.39 15.02 0.39
N GLU A 155 10.73 14.98 0.37
CA GLU A 155 11.57 16.19 0.35
C GLU A 155 11.34 17.03 -0.91
N GLU A 156 11.30 16.39 -2.08
CA GLU A 156 10.99 17.07 -3.35
C GLU A 156 9.59 17.69 -3.33
N ALA A 157 8.59 16.94 -2.85
CA ALA A 157 7.23 17.44 -2.69
C ALA A 157 7.21 18.65 -1.75
N SER A 158 7.90 18.60 -0.61
CA SER A 158 7.99 19.72 0.34
C SER A 158 8.59 20.98 -0.29
N SER A 159 9.67 20.83 -1.07
CA SER A 159 10.28 21.92 -1.84
C SER A 159 9.30 22.50 -2.87
N ASN A 160 8.57 21.64 -3.57
CA ASN A 160 7.53 22.08 -4.51
C ASN A 160 6.41 22.84 -3.80
N MET A 161 5.96 22.40 -2.61
CA MET A 161 4.97 23.14 -1.82
C MET A 161 5.47 24.52 -1.43
N GLN A 162 6.73 24.68 -1.03
CA GLN A 162 7.33 25.99 -0.74
C GLN A 162 7.32 26.93 -1.96
N ASN A 163 7.61 26.39 -3.16
CA ASN A 163 7.54 27.17 -4.39
C ASN A 163 6.09 27.62 -4.71
N VAL A 164 5.10 26.75 -4.49
CA VAL A 164 3.69 27.11 -4.68
C VAL A 164 3.24 28.14 -3.64
N ALA A 165 3.72 28.06 -2.39
CA ALA A 165 3.43 29.05 -1.36
C ALA A 165 3.96 30.44 -1.77
N ALA A 166 5.22 30.51 -2.23
CA ALA A 166 5.80 31.76 -2.72
C ALA A 166 5.02 32.33 -3.91
N ALA A 167 4.58 31.47 -4.85
CA ALA A 167 3.74 31.90 -5.96
C ALA A 167 2.36 32.42 -5.51
N ALA A 168 1.75 31.81 -4.48
CA ALA A 168 0.49 32.27 -3.90
C ALA A 168 0.64 33.63 -3.19
N GLU A 169 1.75 33.87 -2.50
CA GLU A 169 2.08 35.19 -1.93
C GLU A 169 2.24 36.26 -3.02
N GLU A 170 2.97 35.94 -4.11
CA GLU A 170 3.15 36.86 -5.24
C GLU A 170 1.82 37.17 -5.95
N LEU A 171 0.95 36.16 -6.12
CA LEU A 171 -0.41 36.33 -6.64
C LEU A 171 -1.25 37.22 -5.73
N THR A 172 -1.17 37.04 -4.41
CA THR A 172 -1.88 37.87 -3.43
C THR A 172 -1.47 39.33 -3.54
N SER A 173 -0.16 39.60 -3.67
CA SER A 173 0.34 40.96 -3.91
C SER A 173 -0.17 41.53 -5.23
N SER A 174 -0.15 40.73 -6.31
CA SER A 174 -0.61 41.14 -7.64
C SER A 174 -2.11 41.45 -7.67
N ILE A 175 -2.93 40.63 -7.01
CA ILE A 175 -4.37 40.83 -6.82
C ILE A 175 -4.65 42.14 -6.07
N GLY A 176 -3.88 42.42 -5.00
CA GLY A 176 -3.97 43.67 -4.26
C GLY A 176 -3.72 44.91 -5.13
N GLU A 177 -2.70 44.85 -5.99
CA GLU A 177 -2.40 45.94 -6.93
C GLU A 177 -3.48 46.10 -8.00
N ILE A 178 -3.98 45.00 -8.57
CA ILE A 178 -5.10 45.01 -9.53
C ILE A 178 -6.32 45.67 -8.89
N ASN A 179 -6.67 45.29 -7.66
CA ASN A 179 -7.81 45.87 -6.95
C ASN A 179 -7.65 47.40 -6.80
N ARG A 180 -6.45 47.86 -6.41
CA ARG A 180 -6.15 49.30 -6.30
C ARG A 180 -6.33 50.03 -7.65
N GLN A 181 -5.87 49.43 -8.74
CA GLN A 181 -6.00 49.99 -10.09
C GLN A 181 -7.45 50.03 -10.56
N VAL A 182 -8.25 49.02 -10.23
CA VAL A 182 -9.68 48.95 -10.56
C VAL A 182 -10.46 50.02 -9.81
N VAL A 183 -10.23 50.20 -8.51
CA VAL A 183 -10.84 51.27 -7.70
C VAL A 183 -10.47 52.65 -8.27
N THR A 184 -9.21 52.85 -8.64
CA THR A 184 -8.75 54.10 -9.27
C THR A 184 -9.45 54.36 -10.60
N SER A 185 -9.56 53.33 -11.45
CA SER A 185 -10.23 53.42 -12.75
C SER A 185 -11.71 53.75 -12.63
N ALA A 186 -12.41 53.14 -11.66
CA ALA A 186 -13.80 53.47 -11.35
C ALA A 186 -13.95 54.93 -10.88
N GLY A 187 -13.00 55.43 -10.07
CA GLY A 187 -12.95 56.83 -9.65
C GLY A 187 -12.79 57.80 -10.84
N VAL A 188 -11.86 57.51 -11.75
CA VAL A 188 -11.63 58.33 -12.96
C VAL A 188 -12.84 58.30 -13.90
N ALA A 189 -13.48 57.14 -14.06
CA ALA A 189 -14.70 57.02 -14.86
C ALA A 189 -15.83 57.88 -14.27
N LYS A 190 -16.02 57.84 -12.94
CA LYS A 190 -17.02 58.68 -12.27
C LYS A 190 -16.76 60.18 -12.47
N GLN A 191 -15.52 60.64 -12.28
CA GLN A 191 -15.13 62.02 -12.54
C GLN A 191 -15.36 62.43 -14.00
N SER A 192 -15.11 61.51 -14.94
CA SER A 192 -15.34 61.76 -16.37
C SER A 192 -16.83 61.91 -16.69
N VAL A 193 -17.71 61.13 -16.06
CA VAL A 193 -19.17 61.32 -16.19
C VAL A 193 -19.61 62.69 -15.69
N GLU A 194 -19.13 63.10 -14.51
CA GLU A 194 -19.41 64.43 -13.94
C GLU A 194 -18.95 65.53 -14.91
N LYS A 195 -17.75 65.40 -15.49
CA LYS A 195 -17.23 66.38 -16.45
C LYS A 195 -18.02 66.41 -17.76
N SER A 196 -18.45 65.27 -18.29
CA SER A 196 -19.33 65.23 -19.46
C SER A 196 -20.71 65.86 -19.18
N GLN A 197 -21.22 65.80 -17.95
CA GLN A 197 -22.46 66.50 -17.58
C GLN A 197 -22.27 68.03 -17.59
N GLU A 198 -21.14 68.54 -17.09
CA GLU A 198 -20.79 69.96 -17.20
C GLU A 198 -20.69 70.40 -18.66
N ILE A 199 -19.96 69.66 -19.50
CA ILE A 199 -19.83 69.94 -20.94
C ILE A 199 -21.20 69.95 -21.63
N SER A 200 -22.09 69.01 -21.27
CA SER A 200 -23.46 68.98 -21.83
C SER A 200 -24.24 70.24 -21.48
N LYS A 201 -24.07 70.77 -20.26
CA LYS A 201 -24.70 72.02 -19.83
C LYS A 201 -24.15 73.21 -20.64
N ASP A 202 -22.84 73.33 -20.76
CA ASP A 202 -22.20 74.42 -21.50
C ASP A 202 -22.61 74.43 -22.98
N ILE A 203 -22.70 73.25 -23.61
CA ILE A 203 -23.16 73.13 -25.02
C ILE A 203 -24.64 73.53 -25.14
N LYS A 204 -25.49 73.17 -24.17
CA LYS A 204 -26.91 73.58 -24.19
C LYS A 204 -27.07 75.09 -24.04
N GLU A 205 -26.28 75.72 -23.16
CA GLU A 205 -26.26 77.18 -23.01
C GLU A 205 -25.79 77.86 -24.31
N LEU A 206 -24.77 77.31 -24.98
CA LEU A 206 -24.30 77.80 -26.28
C LEU A 206 -25.35 77.65 -27.39
N ALA A 207 -26.08 76.53 -27.43
CA ALA A 207 -27.14 76.30 -28.39
C ALA A 207 -28.30 77.30 -28.21
N GLU A 208 -28.69 77.58 -26.96
CA GLU A 208 -29.72 78.57 -26.63
C GLU A 208 -29.27 79.99 -26.98
N ALA A 209 -28.02 80.37 -26.65
CA ALA A 209 -27.46 81.66 -27.04
C ALA A 209 -27.43 81.84 -28.57
N SER A 210 -27.06 80.79 -29.30
CA SER A 210 -27.02 80.81 -30.77
C SER A 210 -28.41 80.94 -31.39
N LYS A 211 -29.43 80.34 -30.76
CA LYS A 211 -30.83 80.52 -31.15
C LYS A 211 -31.28 81.97 -30.94
N GLN A 212 -30.99 82.56 -29.79
CA GLN A 212 -31.32 83.96 -29.51
C GLN A 212 -30.64 84.93 -30.49
N ILE A 213 -29.39 84.66 -30.87
CA ILE A 213 -28.71 85.43 -31.92
C ILE A 213 -29.44 85.26 -33.26
N GLY A 214 -29.84 84.04 -33.61
CA GLY A 214 -30.65 83.78 -34.81
C GLY A 214 -31.95 84.59 -34.85
N ASP A 215 -32.67 84.65 -33.73
CA ASP A 215 -33.91 85.44 -33.61
C ASP A 215 -33.65 86.94 -33.82
N VAL A 216 -32.56 87.48 -33.25
CA VAL A 216 -32.14 88.89 -33.43
C VAL A 216 -31.75 89.16 -34.89
N VAL A 217 -31.00 88.25 -35.53
CA VAL A 217 -30.58 88.37 -36.93
C VAL A 217 -31.81 88.33 -37.86
N SER A 218 -32.82 87.50 -37.56
CA SER A 218 -34.10 87.50 -38.29
C SER A 218 -34.80 88.85 -38.18
N LEU A 219 -34.89 89.42 -36.96
CA LEU A 219 -35.49 90.74 -36.75
C LEU A 219 -34.73 91.85 -37.52
N ILE A 220 -33.39 91.80 -37.55
CA ILE A 220 -32.58 92.73 -38.34
C ILE A 220 -32.89 92.60 -39.82
N SER A 221 -33.06 91.37 -40.33
CA SER A 221 -33.44 91.10 -41.71
C SER A 221 -34.79 91.76 -42.04
N ASP A 222 -35.79 91.61 -41.16
CA ASP A 222 -37.12 92.21 -41.33
C ASP A 222 -37.06 93.75 -41.32
N ILE A 223 -36.33 94.35 -40.36
CA ILE A 223 -36.11 95.81 -40.29
C ILE A 223 -35.42 96.31 -41.56
N THR A 224 -34.44 95.55 -42.07
CA THR A 224 -33.69 95.91 -43.27
C THR A 224 -34.57 95.86 -44.52
N ALA A 225 -35.44 94.84 -44.64
CA ALA A 225 -36.42 94.75 -45.71
C ALA A 225 -37.42 95.93 -45.68
N GLN A 226 -37.90 96.29 -44.49
CA GLN A 226 -38.79 97.44 -44.30
C GLN A 226 -38.08 98.77 -44.61
N THR A 227 -36.82 98.91 -44.22
CA THR A 227 -35.98 100.09 -44.50
C THR A 227 -35.74 100.24 -46.00
N ASN A 228 -35.47 99.14 -46.70
CA ASN A 228 -35.32 99.13 -48.16
C ASN A 228 -36.63 99.55 -48.87
N LEU A 229 -37.79 99.10 -48.39
CA LEU A 229 -39.09 99.52 -48.90
C LEU A 229 -39.37 101.01 -48.62
N LEU A 230 -39.04 101.51 -47.44
CA LEU A 230 -39.16 102.92 -47.09
C LEU A 230 -38.25 103.80 -47.97
N ALA A 231 -37.00 103.37 -48.18
CA ALA A 231 -36.05 104.04 -49.05
C ALA A 231 -36.54 104.06 -50.50
N LEU A 232 -37.11 102.95 -51.00
CA LEU A 232 -37.71 102.88 -52.32
C LEU A 232 -38.88 103.88 -52.46
N ASN A 233 -39.79 103.91 -51.49
CA ASN A 233 -40.90 104.87 -51.48
C ASN A 233 -40.39 106.32 -51.46
N ALA A 234 -39.33 106.60 -50.69
CA ALA A 234 -38.69 107.92 -50.65
C ALA A 234 -38.03 108.28 -52.00
N THR A 235 -37.38 107.33 -52.68
CA THR A 235 -36.84 107.55 -54.04
C THR A 235 -37.95 107.88 -55.04
N ILE A 236 -39.10 107.19 -54.95
CA ILE A 236 -40.27 107.46 -55.81
C ILE A 236 -40.81 108.88 -55.57
N GLU A 237 -41.01 109.26 -54.31
CA GLU A 237 -41.55 110.59 -53.99
C GLU A 237 -40.55 111.72 -54.31
N ALA A 238 -39.25 111.47 -54.14
CA ALA A 238 -38.19 112.39 -54.56
C ALA A 238 -38.17 112.58 -56.09
N ALA A 239 -38.39 111.52 -56.87
CA ALA A 239 -38.55 111.62 -58.32
C ALA A 239 -39.80 112.41 -58.72
N ARG A 240 -40.89 112.28 -57.95
CA ARG A 240 -42.15 113.00 -58.15
C ARG A 240 -42.04 114.50 -57.88
N ALA A 241 -41.16 114.92 -56.96
CA ALA A 241 -40.88 116.31 -56.64
C ALA A 241 -39.95 117.02 -57.66
N GLY A 242 -39.43 116.32 -58.68
CA GLY A 242 -38.60 116.90 -59.74
C GLY A 242 -37.26 117.47 -59.24
N GLU A 243 -36.86 118.66 -59.72
CA GLU A 243 -35.59 119.30 -59.32
C GLU A 243 -35.50 119.59 -57.82
N ALA A 244 -36.62 119.87 -57.15
CA ALA A 244 -36.64 120.15 -55.70
C ALA A 244 -36.34 118.90 -54.84
N GLY A 245 -36.52 117.69 -55.39
CA GLY A 245 -36.30 116.42 -54.70
C GLY A 245 -34.90 115.82 -54.85
N ARG A 246 -34.00 116.44 -55.62
CA ARG A 246 -32.69 115.87 -56.00
C ARG A 246 -31.82 115.46 -54.81
N GLY A 247 -31.73 116.31 -53.77
CA GLY A 247 -30.97 115.98 -52.55
C GLY A 247 -31.58 114.82 -51.76
N PHE A 248 -32.92 114.75 -51.72
CA PHE A 248 -33.66 113.66 -51.07
C PHE A 248 -33.51 112.34 -51.84
N ALA A 249 -33.45 112.38 -53.16
CA ALA A 249 -33.23 111.21 -54.01
C ALA A 249 -31.86 110.57 -53.77
N VAL A 250 -30.81 111.37 -53.57
CA VAL A 250 -29.45 110.87 -53.26
C VAL A 250 -29.45 110.17 -51.90
N VAL A 251 -30.05 110.78 -50.87
CA VAL A 251 -30.14 110.17 -49.53
C VAL A 251 -30.95 108.87 -49.57
N ALA A 252 -32.11 108.87 -50.25
CA ALA A 252 -32.93 107.67 -50.39
C ALA A 252 -32.19 106.53 -51.11
N GLN A 253 -31.39 106.84 -52.14
CA GLN A 253 -30.57 105.85 -52.84
C GLN A 253 -29.42 105.33 -51.96
N GLU A 254 -28.80 106.17 -51.15
CA GLU A 254 -27.76 105.75 -50.20
C GLU A 254 -28.32 104.83 -49.11
N VAL A 255 -29.49 105.17 -48.54
CA VAL A 255 -30.20 104.32 -47.58
C VAL A 255 -30.59 102.98 -48.21
N LYS A 256 -31.04 102.98 -49.46
CA LYS A 256 -31.35 101.75 -50.21
C LYS A 256 -30.12 100.86 -50.39
N THR A 257 -28.98 101.44 -50.72
CA THR A 257 -27.71 100.71 -50.86
C THR A 257 -27.24 100.13 -49.52
N LEU A 258 -27.30 100.92 -48.43
CA LEU A 258 -26.97 100.45 -47.09
C LEU A 258 -27.89 99.32 -46.62
N ALA A 259 -29.19 99.41 -46.91
CA ALA A 259 -30.14 98.35 -46.60
C ALA A 259 -29.82 97.06 -47.38
N ALA A 260 -29.48 97.15 -48.67
CA ALA A 260 -29.07 95.98 -49.45
C ALA A 260 -27.77 95.33 -48.94
N GLN A 261 -26.77 96.14 -48.56
CA GLN A 261 -25.54 95.66 -47.94
C GLN A 261 -25.80 94.98 -46.59
N THR A 262 -26.66 95.60 -45.77
CA THR A 262 -27.07 95.04 -44.47
C THR A 262 -27.75 93.70 -44.67
N ALA A 263 -28.71 93.59 -45.60
CA ALA A 263 -29.43 92.35 -45.90
C ALA A 263 -28.49 91.21 -46.31
N ASN A 264 -27.50 91.50 -47.16
CA ASN A 264 -26.48 90.51 -47.54
C ASN A 264 -25.64 90.06 -46.34
N ALA A 265 -25.27 90.98 -45.45
CA ALA A 265 -24.56 90.64 -44.22
C ALA A 265 -25.43 89.78 -43.28
N THR A 266 -26.73 90.08 -43.14
CA THR A 266 -27.66 89.27 -42.34
C THR A 266 -27.79 87.84 -42.87
N VAL A 267 -27.81 87.65 -44.20
CA VAL A 267 -27.81 86.32 -44.83
C VAL A 267 -26.55 85.53 -44.47
N GLN A 268 -25.37 86.14 -44.59
CA GLN A 268 -24.09 85.48 -44.22
C GLN A 268 -24.04 85.11 -42.74
N ILE A 269 -24.51 86.00 -41.85
CA ILE A 269 -24.59 85.71 -40.41
C ILE A 269 -25.56 84.56 -40.14
N THR A 270 -26.70 84.52 -40.83
CA THR A 270 -27.70 83.44 -40.68
C THR A 270 -27.11 82.08 -41.05
N GLU A 271 -26.34 82.01 -42.13
CA GLU A 271 -25.63 80.79 -42.53
C GLU A 271 -24.58 80.36 -41.49
N GLN A 272 -23.84 81.31 -40.91
CA GLN A 272 -22.90 81.03 -39.82
C GLN A 272 -23.60 80.53 -38.55
N ILE A 273 -24.73 81.13 -38.17
CA ILE A 273 -25.53 80.69 -37.01
C ILE A 273 -26.08 79.28 -37.23
N THR A 274 -26.57 78.98 -38.44
CA THR A 274 -27.06 77.63 -38.78
C THR A 274 -25.93 76.59 -38.66
N THR A 275 -24.75 76.92 -39.21
CA THR A 275 -23.57 76.05 -39.10
C THR A 275 -23.14 75.84 -37.64
N LEU A 276 -23.21 76.89 -36.83
CA LEU A 276 -22.89 76.83 -35.40
C LEU A 276 -23.89 75.92 -34.67
N GLN A 277 -25.19 76.10 -34.91
CA GLN A 277 -26.26 75.26 -34.35
C GLN A 277 -26.07 73.77 -34.70
N ASP A 278 -25.81 73.46 -35.98
CA ASP A 278 -25.52 72.10 -36.44
C ASP A 278 -24.28 71.51 -35.74
N SER A 279 -23.23 72.32 -35.60
CA SER A 279 -22.00 71.91 -34.89
C SER A 279 -22.25 71.62 -33.42
N THR A 280 -23.03 72.48 -32.73
CA THR A 280 -23.43 72.22 -31.34
C THR A 280 -24.30 70.98 -31.21
N GLY A 281 -25.22 70.74 -32.14
CA GLY A 281 -26.04 69.52 -32.15
C GLY A 281 -25.19 68.25 -32.25
N ARG A 282 -24.19 68.24 -33.15
CA ARG A 282 -23.22 67.13 -33.23
C ARG A 282 -22.40 66.97 -31.96
N ALA A 283 -21.99 68.08 -31.33
CA ALA A 283 -21.24 68.04 -30.07
C ALA A 283 -22.05 67.43 -28.91
N VAL A 284 -23.36 67.71 -28.83
CA VAL A 284 -24.25 67.07 -27.85
C VAL A 284 -24.28 65.55 -28.05
N ILE A 285 -24.53 65.09 -29.28
CA ILE A 285 -24.61 63.66 -29.60
C ILE A 285 -23.29 62.95 -29.24
N ALA A 286 -22.15 63.53 -29.65
CA ALA A 286 -20.84 62.97 -29.34
C ALA A 286 -20.58 62.90 -27.82
N ASN A 287 -20.98 63.91 -27.05
CA ASN A 287 -20.82 63.91 -25.60
C ASN A 287 -21.74 62.89 -24.90
N GLU A 288 -22.95 62.64 -25.43
CA GLU A 288 -23.82 61.57 -24.95
C GLU A 288 -23.21 60.18 -25.19
N GLU A 289 -22.60 59.94 -26.36
CA GLU A 289 -21.90 58.69 -26.65
C GLU A 289 -20.68 58.47 -25.74
N ILE A 290 -19.90 59.53 -25.50
CA ILE A 290 -18.80 59.51 -24.53
C ILE A 290 -19.34 59.15 -23.13
N SER A 291 -20.40 59.81 -22.68
CA SER A 291 -21.01 59.56 -21.36
C SER A 291 -21.46 58.10 -21.21
N LYS A 292 -22.09 57.52 -22.24
CA LYS A 292 -22.48 56.10 -22.25
C LYS A 292 -21.27 55.17 -22.18
N THR A 293 -20.23 55.47 -22.93
CA THR A 293 -18.99 54.68 -22.95
C THR A 293 -18.30 54.69 -21.58
N VAL A 294 -18.20 55.86 -20.96
CA VAL A 294 -17.60 56.02 -19.61
C VAL A 294 -18.45 55.33 -18.55
N ALA A 295 -19.79 55.41 -18.63
CA ALA A 295 -20.66 54.65 -17.73
C ALA A 295 -20.42 53.13 -17.86
N LYS A 296 -20.21 52.64 -19.08
CA LYS A 296 -19.87 51.22 -19.31
C LYS A 296 -18.52 50.83 -18.70
N ILE A 297 -17.52 51.72 -18.77
CA ILE A 297 -16.22 51.52 -18.10
C ILE A 297 -16.41 51.39 -16.58
N SER A 298 -17.25 52.22 -15.97
CA SER A 298 -17.55 52.13 -14.54
C SER A 298 -18.22 50.80 -14.17
N GLU A 299 -19.18 50.33 -14.98
CA GLU A 299 -19.84 49.04 -14.76
C GLU A 299 -18.85 47.87 -14.85
N VAL A 300 -18.01 47.85 -15.89
CA VAL A 300 -16.98 46.82 -16.07
C VAL A 300 -15.99 46.83 -14.91
N SER A 301 -15.60 48.00 -14.42
CA SER A 301 -14.69 48.12 -13.27
C SER A 301 -15.28 47.49 -12.01
N ILE A 302 -16.58 47.64 -11.76
CA ILE A 302 -17.28 46.99 -10.64
C ILE A 302 -17.28 45.47 -10.80
N SER A 303 -17.55 44.96 -12.00
CA SER A 303 -17.50 43.52 -12.28
C SER A 303 -16.09 42.94 -12.09
N ILE A 304 -15.05 43.66 -12.51
CA ILE A 304 -13.66 43.25 -12.28
C ILE A 304 -13.35 43.23 -10.79
N ALA A 305 -13.77 44.24 -10.02
CA ALA A 305 -13.55 44.27 -8.57
C ALA A 305 -14.13 43.03 -7.87
N ALA A 306 -15.36 42.65 -8.23
CA ALA A 306 -15.99 41.44 -7.69
C ALA A 306 -15.21 40.16 -8.04
N ALA A 307 -14.74 40.04 -9.29
CA ALA A 307 -13.93 38.89 -9.72
C ALA A 307 -12.56 38.84 -9.02
N VAL A 308 -11.95 40.00 -8.77
CA VAL A 308 -10.67 40.12 -8.05
C VAL A 308 -10.82 39.72 -6.58
N GLU A 309 -11.95 40.05 -5.94
CA GLU A 309 -12.25 39.63 -4.57
C GLU A 309 -12.46 38.10 -4.46
N GLU A 310 -13.13 37.49 -5.44
CA GLU A 310 -13.24 36.03 -5.56
C GLU A 310 -11.86 35.37 -5.76
N GLN A 311 -11.04 35.93 -6.65
CA GLN A 311 -9.65 35.46 -6.85
C GLN A 311 -8.82 35.56 -5.58
N SER A 312 -8.95 36.65 -4.80
CA SER A 312 -8.25 36.80 -3.52
C SER A 312 -8.60 35.69 -2.55
N THR A 313 -9.88 35.30 -2.49
CA THR A 313 -10.34 34.21 -1.62
C THR A 313 -9.76 32.87 -2.08
N ALA A 314 -9.83 32.58 -3.39
CA ALA A 314 -9.28 31.35 -3.95
C ALA A 314 -7.76 31.24 -3.77
N THR A 315 -7.01 32.34 -3.93
CA THR A 315 -5.55 32.35 -3.69
C THR A 315 -5.22 32.11 -2.21
N GLN A 316 -6.01 32.65 -1.28
CA GLN A 316 -5.83 32.37 0.15
C GLN A 316 -6.12 30.89 0.49
N GLU A 317 -7.16 30.30 -0.11
CA GLU A 317 -7.43 28.87 0.04
C GLU A 317 -6.30 28.00 -0.52
N ILE A 318 -5.71 28.37 -1.66
CA ILE A 318 -4.52 27.70 -2.20
C ILE A 318 -3.37 27.77 -1.20
N ALA A 319 -3.08 28.94 -0.62
CA ALA A 319 -2.01 29.08 0.37
C ALA A 319 -2.23 28.18 1.60
N ASN A 320 -3.46 28.13 2.12
CA ASN A 320 -3.81 27.27 3.25
C ASN A 320 -3.66 25.77 2.91
N ASN A 321 -4.16 25.34 1.75
CA ASN A 321 -4.02 23.95 1.28
C ASN A 321 -2.55 23.57 1.07
N VAL A 322 -1.74 24.53 0.65
CA VAL A 322 -0.30 24.34 0.45
C VAL A 322 0.42 24.12 1.79
N GLU A 323 0.05 24.87 2.83
CA GLU A 323 0.58 24.67 4.17
C GLU A 323 0.20 23.29 4.73
N GLU A 324 -1.06 22.88 4.59
CA GLU A 324 -1.52 21.55 5.03
C GLU A 324 -0.79 20.41 4.29
N ALA A 325 -0.65 20.51 2.97
CA ALA A 325 0.10 19.52 2.20
C ALA A 325 1.60 19.52 2.54
N ALA A 326 2.21 20.67 2.85
CA ALA A 326 3.58 20.74 3.34
C ALA A 326 3.73 20.01 4.69
N LEU A 327 2.81 20.20 5.63
CA LEU A 327 2.76 19.45 6.88
C LEU A 327 2.62 17.94 6.63
N GLY A 328 1.74 17.53 5.71
CA GLY A 328 1.60 16.13 5.30
C GLY A 328 2.90 15.53 4.77
N THR A 329 3.70 16.28 4.01
CA THR A 329 5.03 15.80 3.57
C THR A 329 6.01 15.58 4.72
N VAL A 330 5.96 16.42 5.76
CA VAL A 330 6.78 16.26 6.96
C VAL A 330 6.37 15.01 7.73
N GLU A 331 5.07 14.76 7.88
CA GLU A 331 4.55 13.55 8.52
C GLU A 331 4.97 12.28 7.76
N ILE A 332 4.94 12.30 6.43
CA ILE A 332 5.44 11.19 5.60
C ILE A 332 6.92 10.94 5.88
N SER A 333 7.76 11.97 5.91
CA SER A 333 9.20 11.82 6.21
C SER A 333 9.46 11.22 7.60
N GLN A 334 8.69 11.62 8.61
CA GLN A 334 8.75 11.04 9.95
C GLN A 334 8.28 9.57 9.97
N GLY A 335 7.18 9.27 9.29
CA GLY A 335 6.67 7.91 9.14
C GLY A 335 7.68 6.98 8.47
N ILE A 336 8.38 7.47 7.44
CA ILE A 336 9.44 6.72 6.76
C ILE A 336 10.65 6.45 7.65
N THR A 337 10.99 7.38 8.54
CA THR A 337 12.04 7.14 9.54
C THR A 337 11.66 5.96 10.45
N SER A 338 10.40 5.92 10.91
CA SER A 338 9.89 4.82 11.75
C SER A 338 9.87 3.48 10.99
N VAL A 339 9.53 3.48 9.70
CA VAL A 339 9.59 2.29 8.84
C VAL A 339 11.04 1.79 8.69
N ASN A 340 12.00 2.70 8.55
CA ASN A 340 13.41 2.35 8.44
C ASN A 340 13.93 1.71 9.75
N GLU A 341 13.57 2.26 10.91
CA GLU A 341 13.88 1.66 12.21
C GLU A 341 13.27 0.26 12.36
N ALA A 342 11.99 0.10 12.01
CA ALA A 342 11.29 -1.19 12.09
C ALA A 342 11.90 -2.25 11.16
N THR A 343 12.30 -1.87 9.95
CA THR A 343 12.95 -2.79 9.00
C THR A 343 14.36 -3.17 9.47
N GLN A 344 15.09 -2.26 10.13
CA GLN A 344 16.39 -2.57 10.73
C GLN A 344 16.29 -3.54 11.91
N VAL A 345 15.27 -3.40 12.77
CA VAL A 345 14.97 -4.37 13.83
C VAL A 345 14.62 -5.74 13.23
N THR A 346 13.82 -5.75 12.15
CA THR A 346 13.43 -6.98 11.45
C THR A 346 14.65 -7.67 10.83
N GLU A 347 15.56 -6.92 10.23
CA GLU A 347 16.82 -7.43 9.68
C GLU A 347 17.72 -8.03 10.77
N SER A 348 17.88 -7.34 11.91
CA SER A 348 18.63 -7.86 13.07
C SER A 348 18.03 -9.18 13.57
N THR A 349 16.70 -9.23 13.71
CA THR A 349 15.99 -10.43 14.16
C THR A 349 16.18 -11.58 13.17
N ALA A 350 16.09 -11.32 11.86
CA ALA A 350 16.33 -12.33 10.84
C ALA A 350 17.78 -12.86 10.89
N SER A 351 18.75 -11.99 11.16
CA SER A 351 20.15 -12.38 11.35
C SER A 351 20.33 -13.27 12.58
N GLU A 352 19.65 -12.95 13.70
CA GLU A 352 19.67 -13.77 14.91
C GLU A 352 19.06 -15.15 14.67
N VAL A 353 17.91 -15.22 13.98
CA VAL A 353 17.27 -16.50 13.64
C VAL A 353 18.16 -17.33 12.71
N LEU A 354 18.83 -16.69 11.74
CA LEU A 354 19.79 -17.37 10.87
C LEU A 354 20.94 -17.97 11.67
N GLN A 355 21.52 -17.21 12.60
CA GLN A 355 22.59 -17.67 13.48
C GLN A 355 22.14 -18.84 14.36
N VAL A 356 20.95 -18.76 14.97
CA VAL A 356 20.37 -19.86 15.75
C VAL A 356 20.16 -21.09 14.88
N SER A 357 19.71 -20.92 13.63
CA SER A 357 19.53 -22.01 12.69
C SER A 357 20.86 -22.69 12.34
N GLU A 358 21.95 -21.93 12.18
CA GLU A 358 23.29 -22.47 11.99
C GLU A 358 23.77 -23.29 13.21
N MET A 359 23.47 -22.84 14.43
CA MET A 359 23.74 -23.61 15.65
C MET A 359 22.90 -24.90 15.72
N LEU A 360 21.66 -24.87 15.22
CA LEU A 360 20.80 -26.06 15.16
C LEU A 360 21.32 -27.10 14.16
N VAL A 361 22.00 -26.70 13.07
CA VAL A 361 22.69 -27.63 12.17
C VAL A 361 23.76 -28.44 12.94
N GLU A 362 24.47 -27.81 13.87
CA GLU A 362 25.43 -28.52 14.73
C GLU A 362 24.74 -29.53 15.64
N GLN A 363 23.58 -29.18 16.21
CA GLN A 363 22.78 -30.12 16.99
C GLN A 363 22.19 -31.26 16.16
N GLU A 364 21.75 -31.00 14.93
CA GLU A 364 21.31 -32.02 13.98
C GLU A 364 22.41 -33.07 13.75
N ASN A 365 23.66 -32.62 13.53
CA ASN A 365 24.80 -33.51 13.36
C ASN A 365 25.04 -34.39 14.60
N ASN A 366 24.88 -33.84 15.81
CA ASN A 366 24.97 -34.60 17.05
C ASN A 366 23.83 -35.63 17.19
N LEU A 367 22.60 -35.30 16.76
CA LEU A 367 21.48 -36.25 16.74
C LEU A 367 21.71 -37.38 15.73
N VAL A 368 22.29 -37.07 14.56
CA VAL A 368 22.68 -38.09 13.58
C VAL A 368 23.72 -39.03 14.17
N HIS A 369 24.72 -38.51 14.88
CA HIS A 369 25.73 -39.33 15.57
C HIS A 369 25.11 -40.19 16.67
N LEU A 370 24.25 -39.61 17.52
CA LEU A 370 23.57 -40.34 18.58
C LEU A 370 22.68 -41.47 18.02
N ARG A 371 21.97 -41.22 16.92
CA ARG A 371 21.19 -42.24 16.22
C ARG A 371 22.10 -43.38 15.76
N GLN A 372 23.27 -43.07 15.19
CA GLN A 372 24.23 -44.09 14.78
C GLN A 372 24.70 -44.94 15.97
N GLU A 373 25.06 -44.32 17.09
CA GLU A 373 25.45 -45.04 18.31
C GLU A 373 24.33 -45.92 18.86
N VAL A 374 23.08 -45.43 18.85
CA VAL A 374 21.91 -46.20 19.29
C VAL A 374 21.63 -47.37 18.35
N SER A 375 21.76 -47.16 17.04
CA SER A 375 21.58 -48.20 16.03
C SER A 375 22.65 -49.30 16.19
N ASP A 376 23.92 -48.90 16.37
CA ASP A 376 25.03 -49.81 16.63
C ASP A 376 24.82 -50.59 17.95
N PHE A 377 24.35 -49.91 19.00
CA PHE A 377 23.99 -50.54 20.27
C PHE A 377 22.84 -51.54 20.12
N ILE A 378 21.78 -51.20 19.38
CA ILE A 378 20.66 -52.11 19.10
C ILE A 378 21.15 -53.35 18.36
N VAL A 379 22.01 -53.18 17.35
CA VAL A 379 22.60 -54.30 16.60
C VAL A 379 23.43 -55.18 17.53
N GLU A 380 24.25 -54.59 18.40
CA GLU A 380 25.05 -55.33 19.37
C GLU A 380 24.18 -56.06 20.41
N VAL A 381 23.13 -55.43 20.93
CA VAL A 381 22.21 -56.07 21.87
C VAL A 381 21.40 -57.18 21.20
N LYS A 382 20.97 -57.03 19.95
CA LYS A 382 20.35 -58.12 19.15
C LYS A 382 21.30 -59.28 18.88
N ARG A 383 22.62 -59.03 18.92
CA ARG A 383 23.65 -60.08 18.76
C ARG A 383 23.90 -60.84 20.06
N VAL A 384 23.79 -60.16 21.20
CA VAL A 384 24.12 -60.71 22.53
C VAL A 384 22.88 -61.29 23.25
N GLY A 385 21.71 -60.69 23.07
CA GLY A 385 20.41 -61.14 23.60
C GLY A 385 19.58 -61.86 22.56
#